data_AF-A0A519LAY5-F1
#
_entry.id   AF-A0A519LAY5-F1
#
_cell.length_a   1.000
_cell.length_b   1.000
_cell.length_c   1.000
_cell.angle_alpha   90.00
_cell.angle_beta   90.00
_cell.angle_gamma   90.00
#
_symmetry.space_group_name_H-M   'P 1'
#
loop_
_entity.id
_entity.type
_entity.pdbx_description
1 polymer ?
#
loop_
_entity_poly.entity_id
_entity_poly.type
_entity_poly.pdbx_seq_one_letter_code
_entity_poly.pdbx_strand_id
1 'polypeptide(L)' 'MLDHGWSFTIHCSSCRLGLVADHQKIVRKKGRDWSPWGKSAPCPAIGCLGRMRLRAYAPAPNEFIDI' A
#
# COMPACT_ATOMS: atom_id res chain seq x y z
N MET A 1 -3.65 -0.70 -14.82
CA MET A 1 -2.22 -0.99 -15.07
C MET A 1 -1.55 -1.29 -13.73
N LEU A 2 -1.81 -2.46 -13.13
CA LEU A 2 -1.32 -2.86 -11.79
C LEU A 2 -1.08 -4.38 -11.65
N ASP A 3 -1.17 -5.15 -12.75
CA ASP A 3 -1.14 -6.63 -12.74
C ASP A 3 0.28 -7.23 -12.90
N HIS A 4 1.32 -6.39 -12.95
CA HIS A 4 2.70 -6.79 -13.24
C HIS A 4 3.47 -7.37 -12.04
N GLY A 5 2.81 -7.94 -11.03
CA GLY A 5 3.50 -8.52 -9.86
C GLY A 5 4.02 -7.49 -8.84
N TRP A 6 3.45 -6.29 -8.85
CA TRP A 6 3.79 -5.23 -7.89
C TRP A 6 3.44 -5.62 -6.47
N SER A 7 4.40 -5.49 -5.56
CA SER A 7 4.21 -5.76 -4.14
C SER A 7 3.98 -4.46 -3.39
N PHE A 8 2.82 -4.32 -2.77
CA PHE A 8 2.49 -3.19 -1.92
C PHE A 8 2.75 -3.56 -0.47
N THR A 9 3.43 -2.68 0.24
CA THR A 9 3.60 -2.79 1.69
C THR A 9 3.11 -1.52 2.34
N ILE A 10 2.64 -1.64 3.56
CA ILE A 10 2.18 -0.49 4.33
C ILE A 10 2.86 -0.50 5.69
N HIS A 11 3.43 0.64 6.06
CA HIS A 11 4.29 0.76 7.24
C HIS A 11 3.78 1.86 8.16
N CYS A 12 3.75 1.59 9.45
CA CYS A 12 3.53 2.62 10.46
C CYS A 12 4.87 3.22 10.91
N SER A 13 5.05 4.54 10.79
CA SER A 13 6.27 5.21 11.27
C SER A 13 6.39 5.22 12.79
N SER A 14 5.29 5.09 13.51
CA SER A 14 5.26 5.17 14.98
C SER A 14 5.65 3.86 15.65
N CYS A 15 5.02 2.74 15.26
CA CYS A 15 5.29 1.42 15.86
C CYS A 15 6.12 0.49 14.96
N ARG A 16 6.53 0.95 13.78
CA ARG A 16 7.30 0.18 12.77
C ARG A 16 6.63 -1.10 12.28
N LEU A 17 5.32 -1.27 12.51
CA LEU A 17 4.56 -2.37 11.95
C LEU A 17 4.57 -2.27 10.42
N GLY A 18 5.02 -3.33 9.75
CA GLY A 18 4.95 -3.50 8.30
C GLY A 18 3.96 -4.60 7.94
N LEU A 19 3.02 -4.31 7.05
CA LEU A 19 2.07 -5.28 6.51
C LEU A 19 2.20 -5.37 5.00
N VAL A 20 2.01 -6.57 4.45
CA VAL A 20 1.85 -6.77 3.01
C VAL A 20 0.42 -6.42 2.62
N ALA A 21 0.28 -5.53 1.66
CA ALA A 21 -1.01 -5.12 1.12
C ALA A 21 -1.33 -5.98 -0.12
N ASP A 22 -2.43 -6.71 -0.03
CA ASP A 22 -2.96 -7.50 -1.15
C ASP A 22 -3.70 -6.56 -2.13
N HIS A 23 -3.04 -6.27 -3.25
CA HIS A 23 -3.57 -5.40 -4.30
C HIS A 23 -4.91 -5.90 -4.85
N GLN A 24 -5.05 -7.21 -5.07
CA GLN A 24 -6.27 -7.79 -5.62
C GLN A 24 -7.46 -7.56 -4.68
N LYS A 25 -7.25 -7.72 -3.37
CA LYS A 25 -8.29 -7.39 -2.38
C LYS A 25 -8.62 -5.90 -2.37
N ILE A 26 -7.63 -5.03 -2.52
CA ILE A 26 -7.84 -3.58 -2.55
C ILE A 26 -8.66 -3.18 -3.78
N VAL A 27 -8.29 -3.62 -4.97
CA VAL A 27 -9.02 -3.35 -6.21
C VAL A 27 -10.45 -3.89 -6.14
N ARG A 28 -10.64 -5.12 -5.65
CA ARG A 28 -11.97 -5.69 -5.45
C ARG A 28 -12.84 -4.87 -4.50
N LYS A 29 -12.24 -4.28 -3.45
CA LYS A 29 -12.97 -3.51 -2.44
C LYS A 29 -13.17 -2.04 -2.80
N LYS A 30 -12.25 -1.44 -3.55
CA LYS A 30 -12.20 0.02 -3.80
C LYS A 30 -12.46 0.42 -5.25
N GLY A 31 -12.47 -0.54 -6.18
CA GLY A 31 -12.56 -0.27 -7.61
C GLY A 31 -11.18 -0.15 -8.26
N ARG A 32 -11.16 -0.34 -9.58
CA ARG A 32 -9.92 -0.37 -10.38
C ARG A 32 -9.24 0.99 -10.52
N ASP A 33 -10.02 2.06 -10.42
CA ASP A 33 -9.54 3.45 -10.52
C ASP A 33 -9.05 3.99 -9.17
N TRP A 34 -9.13 3.17 -8.12
CA TRP A 34 -8.66 3.59 -6.82
C TRP A 34 -7.13 3.58 -6.76
N SER A 35 -6.56 4.76 -6.50
CA SER A 35 -5.12 4.93 -6.30
C SER A 35 -4.76 4.94 -4.81
N PRO A 36 -3.80 4.12 -4.36
CA PRO A 36 -3.28 4.17 -2.99
C PRO A 36 -2.37 5.38 -2.73
N TRP A 37 -1.92 6.06 -3.77
CA TRP A 37 -0.90 7.11 -3.67
C TRP A 37 -1.40 8.33 -2.89
N GLY A 38 -0.57 8.84 -1.99
CA GLY A 38 -0.91 9.96 -1.08
C GLY A 38 -1.91 9.61 0.03
N LYS A 39 -2.48 8.40 0.06
CA LYS A 39 -3.43 7.99 1.09
C LYS A 39 -2.71 7.33 2.28
N SER A 40 -3.34 7.42 3.45
CA SER A 40 -2.86 6.78 4.68
C SER A 40 -4.02 6.19 5.47
N ALA A 41 -3.75 5.10 6.19
CA ALA A 41 -4.73 4.39 7.01
C ALA A 41 -4.31 4.42 8.49
N PRO A 42 -5.24 4.31 9.46
CA PRO A 42 -4.88 4.14 10.86
C PRO A 42 -4.14 2.81 11.08
N CYS A 43 -3.21 2.79 12.04
CA CYS A 43 -2.49 1.57 12.40
C CYS A 43 -3.43 0.56 13.07
N PRO A 44 -3.40 -0.73 12.66
CA PRO A 44 -4.22 -1.76 13.30
C PRO A 44 -3.60 -2.30 14.61
N ALA A 45 -2.37 -1.90 14.95
CA ALA A 45 -1.74 -2.30 16.20
C ALA A 45 -2.49 -1.70 17.39
N ILE A 46 -2.85 -2.54 18.37
CA ILE A 46 -3.53 -2.11 19.60
C ILE A 46 -2.67 -1.07 20.31
N GLY A 47 -3.25 0.09 20.63
CA GLY A 47 -2.57 1.18 21.32
C GLY A 47 -1.73 2.10 20.43
N CYS A 48 -1.64 1.85 19.12
CA CYS A 48 -0.92 2.73 18.20
C CYS A 48 -1.87 3.74 17.53
N LEU A 49 -1.65 5.03 17.79
CA LEU A 49 -2.35 6.14 17.11
C LEU A 49 -1.68 6.56 15.79
N GLY A 50 -0.63 5.83 15.39
CA GLY A 50 0.14 6.13 14.19
C GLY A 50 -0.64 5.89 12.90
N ARG A 51 -0.14 6.48 11.81
CA ARG A 51 -0.68 6.27 10.47
C ARG A 51 0.23 5.35 9.67
N MET A 52 -0.40 4.53 8.86
CA MET A 52 0.19 3.57 7.95
C MET A 52 0.32 4.23 6.58
N ARG A 53 1.54 4.24 6.03
CA ARG A 53 1.86 4.79 4.71
C ARG A 53 2.19 3.68 3.75
N LEU A 54 1.60 3.73 2.56
CA LEU A 54 1.81 2.73 1.52
C LEU A 54 3.12 3.00 0.78
N ARG A 55 3.84 1.93 0.48
CA ARG A 55 5.01 1.88 -0.38
C ARG A 55 4.77 0.79 -1.40
N ALA A 56 4.94 1.10 -2.67
CA ALA A 56 4.97 0.07 -3.70
C ALA A 56 6.42 -0.24 -4.04
N TYR A 57 6.70 -1.52 -4.25
CA TYR A 57 7.96 -1.99 -4.80
C TYR A 57 7.73 -2.40 -6.23
N ALA A 58 8.47 -1.75 -7.13
CA ALA A 58 8.52 -2.13 -8.52
C ALA A 58 9.22 -3.50 -8.64
N PRO A 59 8.66 -4.44 -9.41
CA PRO A 59 9.27 -5.75 -9.65
C PRO A 59 10.53 -5.65 -10.51
N ALA A 60 10.66 -4.61 -11.34
CA ALA A 60 11.83 -4.33 -12.16
C ALA A 60 12.40 -2.92 -11.89
N PRO A 61 13.73 -2.72 -12.08
CA PRO A 61 14.31 -1.38 -12.06
C PRO A 61 13.65 -0.47 -13.10
N ASN A 62 13.39 0.78 -12.73
CA ASN A 62 12.78 1.81 -13.60
C ASN A 62 11.32 1.56 -14.03
N GLU A 63 10.61 0.63 -13.40
CA GLU A 63 9.15 0.56 -13.52
C GLU A 63 8.48 1.62 -12.61
N PHE A 64 7.54 2.38 -13.18
CA PHE A 64 6.77 3.41 -12.47
C PHE A 64 5.27 3.24 -12.77
N ILE A 65 4.44 3.66 -11.81
CA ILE A 65 2.99 3.77 -12.03
C ILE A 65 2.75 5.13 -12.66
N ASP A 66 2.38 5.15 -13.94
CA ASP A 66 1.82 6.34 -14.57
C ASP A 66 0.39 6.53 -14.04
N ILE A 67 0.09 7.73 -13.52
CA ILE A 67 -1.14 8.04 -12.75
C ILE A 67 -2.11 8.82 -13.62
#